data_AF-A0A8D2M561-F1
#
_entry.id   AF-A0A8D2M561-F1
#
_cell.length_a   1.000
_cell.length_b   1.000
_cell.length_c   1.000
_cell.angle_alpha   90.00
_cell.angle_beta   90.00
_cell.angle_gamma   90.00
#
_symmetry.space_group_name_H-M   'P 1'
#
loop_
_entity.id
_entity.type
_entity.pdbx_description
1 polymer ?
#
loop_
_entity_poly.entity_id
_entity_poly.type
_entity_poly.pdbx_seq_one_letter_code
_entity_poly.pdbx_strand_id
1 'polypeptide(L)'
;MLLSLIFLIVLVAAIVGFVFRHEIKTSFESNLELALKDYNATADPHSVAVDTIQSTLHCCGVQNYSDWEKTEYFSQKGIPTSCCKKQDDCSDQDLKDPNKLIGIILSCCLSRYITNNQYEMV
;
A
#
# COMPACT_ATOMS: atom_id res chain seq x y z
N MET A 1 -29.51 -27.56 0.65
CA MET A 1 -30.11 -26.27 1.07
C MET A 1 -29.04 -25.28 1.52
N LEU A 2 -28.10 -25.67 2.40
CA LEU A 2 -27.03 -24.77 2.88
C LEU A 2 -26.06 -24.30 1.77
N LEU A 3 -25.70 -25.20 0.85
CA LEU A 3 -24.87 -24.85 -0.32
C LEU A 3 -25.51 -23.80 -1.23
N SER A 4 -26.83 -23.90 -1.47
CA SER A 4 -27.57 -22.94 -2.29
C SER A 4 -27.63 -21.56 -1.64
N LEU A 5 -27.71 -21.50 -0.31
CA LEU A 5 -27.68 -20.26 0.45
C LEU A 5 -26.30 -19.58 0.37
N ILE A 6 -25.23 -20.36 0.59
CA ILE A 6 -23.85 -19.85 0.48
C ILE A 6 -23.61 -19.32 -0.94
N PHE A 7 -24.04 -20.06 -1.96
CA PHE A 7 -23.90 -19.63 -3.35
C PHE A 7 -24.58 -18.28 -3.61
N LEU A 8 -25.80 -18.07 -3.10
CA LEU A 8 -26.49 -16.79 -3.22
C LEU A 8 -25.75 -15.65 -2.51
N ILE A 9 -25.22 -15.89 -1.31
CA ILE A 9 -24.47 -14.89 -0.54
C ILE A 9 -23.19 -14.49 -1.29
N VAL A 10 -22.44 -15.46 -1.79
CA VAL A 10 -21.20 -15.22 -2.56
C VAL A 10 -21.52 -14.47 -3.85
N LEU A 11 -22.59 -14.82 -4.56
CA LEU A 11 -23.02 -14.13 -5.77
C LEU A 11 -23.34 -12.66 -5.50
N VAL A 12 -24.09 -12.36 -4.44
CA VAL A 12 -24.40 -10.97 -4.05
C VAL A 12 -23.12 -10.23 -3.67
N ALA A 13 -22.24 -10.83 -2.88
CA ALA A 13 -20.96 -10.23 -2.51
C ALA A 13 -20.09 -9.90 -3.73
N ALA A 14 -20.01 -10.81 -4.70
CA ALA A 14 -19.27 -10.60 -5.95
C ALA A 14 -19.84 -9.43 -6.78
N ILE A 15 -21.17 -9.34 -6.91
CA ILE A 15 -21.83 -8.23 -7.62
C ILE A 15 -21.55 -6.90 -6.92
N VAL A 16 -21.70 -6.86 -5.59
CA VAL A 16 -21.41 -5.67 -4.78
C VAL A 16 -19.94 -5.26 -4.94
N GLY A 17 -19.00 -6.19 -4.80
CA GLY A 17 -17.57 -5.94 -4.99
C GLY A 17 -17.25 -5.41 -6.39
N PHE A 18 -17.88 -5.95 -7.42
CA PHE A 18 -17.70 -5.48 -8.80
C PHE A 18 -18.23 -4.06 -9.03
N VAL A 19 -19.40 -3.73 -8.46
CA VAL A 19 -20.02 -2.41 -8.57
C VAL A 19 -19.22 -1.35 -7.82
N PHE A 20 -18.79 -1.64 -6.59
CA PHE A 20 -18.06 -0.69 -5.74
C PHE A 20 -16.54 -0.72 -5.91
N ARG A 21 -16.00 -1.45 -6.91
CA ARG A 21 -14.55 -1.57 -7.13
C ARG A 21 -13.84 -0.22 -7.25
N HIS A 22 -14.49 0.76 -7.89
CA HIS A 22 -13.91 2.09 -8.12
C HIS A 22 -13.88 2.90 -6.82
N GLU A 23 -14.96 2.84 -6.03
CA GLU A 23 -15.04 3.52 -4.74
C GLU A 23 -14.03 2.95 -3.74
N ILE A 24 -13.86 1.63 -3.70
CA ILE A 24 -12.84 0.98 -2.87
C ILE A 24 -11.45 1.44 -3.27
N LYS A 25 -11.17 1.52 -4.59
CA LYS A 25 -9.90 2.00 -5.12
C LYS A 25 -9.62 3.44 -4.66
N THR A 26 -10.55 4.36 -4.92
CA THR A 26 -10.41 5.78 -4.57
C THR A 26 -10.29 5.98 -3.06
N SER A 27 -11.08 5.24 -2.28
CA SER A 27 -11.02 5.28 -0.83
C SER A 27 -9.66 4.81 -0.31
N PHE A 28 -9.11 3.71 -0.83
CA PHE A 28 -7.78 3.23 -0.46
C PHE A 28 -6.69 4.26 -0.82
N GLU A 29 -6.71 4.80 -2.05
CA GLU A 29 -5.77 5.84 -2.47
C GLU A 29 -5.80 7.04 -1.51
N SER A 30 -6.98 7.57 -1.22
CA SER A 30 -7.13 8.76 -0.38
C SER A 30 -6.71 8.51 1.07
N ASN A 31 -7.09 7.38 1.66
CA ASN A 31 -6.72 7.05 3.04
C ASN A 31 -5.20 6.83 3.17
N LEU A 32 -4.58 6.14 2.21
CA LEU A 32 -3.14 5.94 2.21
C LEU A 32 -2.38 7.26 1.98
N GLU A 33 -2.89 8.14 1.11
CA GLU A 33 -2.30 9.47 0.91
C GLU A 33 -2.32 10.31 2.19
N LEU A 34 -3.42 10.28 2.95
CA LEU A 34 -3.51 10.95 4.25
C LEU A 34 -2.54 10.34 5.26
N ALA A 35 -2.48 9.02 5.34
CA ALA A 35 -1.55 8.33 6.24
C ALA A 35 -0.08 8.63 5.91
N LEU A 36 0.27 8.82 4.63
CA LEU A 36 1.61 9.25 4.22
C LEU A 36 1.93 10.67 4.65
N LYS A 37 0.96 11.59 4.60
CA LYS A 37 1.15 12.99 5.02
C LYS A 37 1.38 13.10 6.53
N ASP A 38 0.66 12.30 7.30
CA ASP A 38 0.76 12.27 8.76
C ASP A 38 1.92 11.37 9.27
N TYR A 39 2.62 10.68 8.35
CA TYR A 39 3.71 9.78 8.68
C TYR A 39 4.89 10.53 9.29
N ASN A 40 5.35 10.08 10.46
CA ASN A 40 6.47 10.70 11.18
C ASN A 40 7.48 9.66 11.73
N ALA A 41 7.28 8.37 11.45
CA ALA A 41 8.05 7.25 11.99
C ALA A 41 8.11 7.19 13.53
N THR A 42 7.14 7.82 14.21
CA THR A 42 6.84 7.47 15.60
C THR A 42 6.04 6.17 15.55
N ALA A 43 6.11 5.30 16.55
CA ALA A 43 5.37 4.03 16.55
C ALA A 43 3.84 4.23 16.73
N ASP A 44 3.30 5.30 16.15
CA ASP A 44 1.89 5.65 16.14
C ASP A 44 1.12 4.77 15.14
N PRO A 45 -0.22 4.67 15.29
CA PRO A 45 -1.04 3.81 14.45
C PRO A 45 -0.94 4.11 12.94
N HIS A 46 -0.73 5.37 12.54
CA HIS A 46 -0.63 5.74 11.12
C HIS A 46 0.71 5.28 10.54
N SER A 47 1.81 5.54 11.23
CA SER A 47 3.14 5.07 10.80
C SER A 47 3.21 3.55 10.73
N VAL A 48 2.69 2.85 11.73
CA VAL A 48 2.61 1.37 11.74
C VAL A 48 1.74 0.86 10.59
N ALA A 49 0.61 1.50 10.31
CA ALA A 49 -0.26 1.10 9.20
C ALA A 49 0.45 1.25 7.85
N VAL A 50 1.12 2.38 7.60
CA VAL A 50 1.89 2.61 6.36
C VAL A 50 2.99 1.56 6.20
N ASP A 51 3.78 1.32 7.24
CA ASP A 51 4.87 0.34 7.21
C ASP A 51 4.35 -1.08 6.98
N THR A 52 3.23 -1.44 7.60
CA THR A 52 2.59 -2.75 7.43
C THR A 52 2.09 -2.93 6.00
N ILE A 53 1.41 -1.92 5.44
CA ILE A 53 0.91 -1.96 4.06
C ILE A 53 2.08 -2.11 3.08
N GLN A 54 3.13 -1.31 3.23
CA GLN A 54 4.28 -1.30 2.32
C GLN A 54 5.07 -2.59 2.37
N SER A 55 5.32 -3.13 3.57
CA SER A 55 6.02 -4.40 3.75
C SER A 55 5.19 -5.61 3.28
N THR A 56 3.88 -5.62 3.55
CA THR A 56 2.98 -6.74 3.18
C THR A 56 2.71 -6.80 1.69
N LEU A 57 2.48 -5.64 1.05
CA LEU A 57 2.18 -5.56 -0.37
C LEU A 57 3.44 -5.39 -1.24
N HIS A 58 4.62 -5.30 -0.62
CA HIS A 58 5.92 -5.07 -1.26
C HIS A 58 5.85 -3.88 -2.24
N CYS A 59 5.44 -2.73 -1.74
CA CYS A 59 5.19 -1.51 -2.51
C CYS A 59 5.72 -0.27 -1.77
N CYS A 60 5.83 0.86 -2.46
CA CYS A 60 6.28 2.11 -1.84
C CYS A 60 5.49 3.30 -2.38
N GLY A 61 4.86 4.06 -1.48
CA GLY A 61 3.99 5.18 -1.85
C GLY A 61 2.56 4.77 -2.24
N VAL A 62 1.71 5.73 -2.56
CA VAL A 62 0.33 5.45 -2.98
C VAL A 62 0.31 4.88 -4.39
N GLN A 63 0.87 5.65 -5.31
CA GLN A 63 1.04 5.29 -6.71
C GLN A 63 2.49 4.96 -7.03
N ASN A 64 3.44 5.69 -6.45
CA ASN A 64 4.86 5.53 -6.69
C ASN A 64 5.67 6.08 -5.50
N TYR A 65 6.96 5.72 -5.42
CA TYR A 65 7.83 6.20 -4.33
C TYR A 65 7.90 7.74 -4.27
N SER A 66 7.77 8.43 -5.40
CA SER A 66 7.79 9.90 -5.47
C SER A 66 6.64 10.56 -4.69
N ASP A 67 5.62 9.81 -4.27
CA ASP A 67 4.60 10.34 -3.36
C ASP A 67 5.19 10.75 -2.01
N TRP A 68 6.30 10.13 -1.60
CA TRP A 68 7.05 10.53 -0.41
C TRP A 68 7.66 11.91 -0.53
N GLU A 69 8.04 12.37 -1.73
CA GLU A 69 8.65 13.70 -1.94
C GLU A 69 7.73 14.85 -1.49
N LYS A 70 6.43 14.59 -1.37
CA LYS A 70 5.42 15.57 -0.92
C LYS A 70 5.24 15.58 0.61
N THR A 71 5.90 14.69 1.34
CA THR A 71 5.77 14.54 2.79
C THR A 71 6.87 15.29 3.54
N GLU A 72 6.58 15.76 4.75
CA GLU A 72 7.60 16.39 5.60
C GLU A 72 8.71 15.41 6.00
N TYR A 73 8.34 14.14 6.21
CA TYR A 73 9.27 13.05 6.54
C TYR A 73 10.40 12.92 5.52
N PHE A 74 10.08 12.96 4.22
CA PHE A 74 11.04 12.75 3.16
C PHE A 74 12.16 13.79 3.14
N SER A 75 11.82 15.05 3.43
CA SER A 75 12.82 16.12 3.48
C SER A 75 13.93 15.86 4.51
N GLN A 76 13.60 15.14 5.59
CA GLN A 76 14.53 14.84 6.68
C GLN A 76 15.23 13.49 6.45
N LYS A 77 14.47 12.44 6.16
CA LYS A 77 14.92 11.03 6.22
C LYS A 77 14.81 10.27 4.89
N GLY A 78 14.21 10.85 3.85
CA GLY A 78 13.92 10.14 2.61
C GLY A 78 12.70 9.23 2.73
N ILE A 79 12.67 8.12 2.02
CA ILE A 79 11.59 7.12 2.14
C ILE A 79 11.77 6.26 3.41
N PRO A 80 10.71 5.64 3.96
CA PRO A 80 10.85 4.76 5.11
C PRO A 80 11.52 3.42 4.74
N THR A 81 12.07 2.75 5.75
CA THR A 81 12.71 1.44 5.59
C THR A 81 11.73 0.33 5.23
N SER A 82 10.43 0.51 5.47
CA SER A 82 9.37 -0.40 5.01
C SER A 82 9.25 -0.48 3.48
N CYS A 83 9.77 0.50 2.76
CA CYS A 83 9.92 0.45 1.30
C CYS A 83 11.10 -0.40 0.81
N CYS A 84 11.90 -0.97 1.72
CA CYS A 84 13.10 -1.73 1.38
C CYS A 84 12.83 -3.23 1.23
N LYS A 85 13.51 -3.87 0.27
CA LYS A 85 13.30 -5.29 -0.04
C LYS A 85 13.87 -6.22 1.01
N LYS A 86 15.00 -5.81 1.58
CA LYS A 86 15.67 -6.44 2.70
C LYS A 86 16.17 -5.33 3.61
N GLN A 87 16.13 -5.57 4.91
CA GLN A 87 16.57 -4.58 5.90
C GLN A 87 18.07 -4.25 5.77
N ASP A 88 18.86 -5.20 5.23
CA ASP A 88 20.29 -5.04 4.97
C ASP A 88 20.63 -4.32 3.64
N ASP A 89 19.65 -4.17 2.73
CA ASP A 89 19.86 -3.57 1.40
C ASP A 89 19.64 -2.04 1.38
N CYS A 90 19.21 -1.45 2.50
CA CYS A 90 18.95 -0.01 2.60
C CYS A 90 19.78 0.62 3.70
N SER A 91 20.80 1.38 3.31
CA SER A 91 21.46 2.32 4.22
C SER A 91 20.72 3.66 4.23
N ASP A 92 20.89 4.46 5.28
CA ASP A 92 20.26 5.79 5.41
C ASP A 92 20.56 6.74 4.23
N GLN A 93 21.69 6.51 3.55
CA GLN A 93 22.08 7.27 2.35
C GLN A 93 21.25 6.89 1.11
N ASP A 94 20.76 5.65 1.05
CA ASP A 94 20.01 5.11 -0.08
C ASP A 94 18.54 5.52 -0.02
N LEU A 95 18.03 5.85 1.17
CA LEU A 95 16.65 6.32 1.38
C LEU A 95 16.39 7.69 0.72
N LYS A 96 17.44 8.44 0.42
CA LYS A 96 17.37 9.73 -0.30
C LYS A 96 17.70 9.61 -1.79
N ASP A 97 18.23 8.48 -2.24
CA ASP A 97 18.54 8.25 -3.66
C ASP A 97 17.57 7.23 -4.28
N PRO A 98 16.53 7.69 -4.98
CA PRO A 98 15.55 6.81 -5.60
C PRO A 98 16.14 5.95 -6.72
N ASN A 99 17.32 6.27 -7.26
CA ASN A 99 17.94 5.42 -8.29
C ASN A 99 18.55 4.14 -7.74
N LYS A 100 18.65 3.99 -6.41
CA LYS A 100 19.25 2.81 -5.79
C LYS A 100 18.25 1.73 -5.37
N LEU A 101 16.96 2.05 -5.27
CA LEU A 101 15.93 1.08 -4.84
C LEU A 101 15.14 0.45 -6.00
N ILE A 102 15.80 0.25 -7.15
CA ILE A 102 15.26 -0.16 -8.46
C ILE A 102 14.37 -1.44 -8.45
N GLY A 103 14.26 -2.17 -7.33
CA GLY A 103 13.43 -3.38 -7.20
C GLY A 103 12.05 -3.25 -6.52
N ILE A 104 11.78 -2.21 -5.71
CA ILE A 104 10.47 -2.01 -5.01
C ILE A 104 9.79 -0.70 -5.41
N ILE A 105 10.59 0.26 -5.85
CA ILE A 105 10.19 1.60 -6.30
C ILE A 105 9.08 1.60 -7.33
N LEU A 106 8.97 0.57 -8.18
CA LEU A 106 8.03 0.58 -9.31
C LEU A 106 6.64 -0.02 -9.00
N SER A 107 6.43 -0.63 -7.82
CA SER A 107 5.12 -1.19 -7.49
C SER A 107 4.25 -0.22 -6.70
N CYS A 108 3.22 0.27 -7.39
CA CYS A 108 2.07 0.96 -6.84
C CYS A 108 1.36 0.10 -5.78
N CYS A 109 1.24 0.60 -4.54
CA CYS A 109 0.54 -0.13 -3.46
C CYS A 109 -0.91 -0.42 -3.82
N LEU A 110 -1.55 0.47 -4.55
CA LEU A 110 -2.90 0.24 -5.03
C LEU A 110 -3.00 -0.89 -6.06
N SER A 111 -2.04 -0.99 -6.99
CA SER A 111 -2.02 -2.08 -7.96
C SER A 111 -1.81 -3.43 -7.26
N ARG A 112 -0.92 -3.49 -6.26
CA ARG A 112 -0.71 -4.66 -5.41
C ARG A 112 -1.92 -4.98 -4.55
N TYR A 113 -2.57 -3.99 -3.96
CA TYR A 113 -3.79 -4.16 -3.18
C TYR A 113 -4.91 -4.77 -4.03
N ILE A 114 -5.13 -4.23 -5.24
CA ILE A 114 -6.12 -4.78 -6.16
C ILE A 114 -5.73 -6.21 -6.54
N THR A 115 -4.51 -6.46 -7.03
CA THR A 115 -4.10 -7.79 -7.51
C THR A 115 -4.04 -8.86 -6.44
N ASN A 116 -3.59 -8.53 -5.22
CA ASN A 116 -3.60 -9.46 -4.09
C ASN A 116 -5.04 -9.83 -3.69
N ASN A 117 -5.96 -8.86 -3.74
CA ASN A 117 -7.37 -9.08 -3.42
C ASN A 117 -8.20 -9.67 -4.58
N GLN A 118 -7.68 -9.70 -5.81
CA GLN A 118 -8.34 -10.37 -6.94
C GLN A 118 -8.22 -11.91 -6.87
N TYR A 119 -7.22 -12.47 -6.19
CA TYR A 119 -7.03 -13.93 -6.07
C TYR A 119 -7.71 -14.55 -4.83
N GLU A 120 -8.11 -13.76 -3.83
CA GLU A 120 -8.87 -14.24 -2.66
C GLU A 120 -10.39 -14.11 -2.82
N MET A 121 -10.88 -13.49 -3.90
CA MET A 121 -12.30 -13.40 -4.23
C MET A 121 -12.80 -14.51 -5.16
N VAL A 122 -12.02 -15.59 -5.35
CA VAL A 122 -12.40 -16.82 -6.07
C VAL A 122 -12.23 -18.03 -5.15
#